data_AF-A0A1R4H1U9-F1
#
_entry.id   AF-A0A1R4H1U9-F1
#
_cell.length_a   1.000
_cell.length_b   1.000
_cell.length_c   1.000
_cell.angle_alpha   90.00
_cell.angle_beta   90.00
_cell.angle_gamma   90.00
#
_symmetry.space_group_name_H-M   'P 1'
#
loop_
_entity.id
_entity.type
_entity.pdbx_description
1 polymer ?
#
loop_
_entity_poly.entity_id
_entity_poly.type
_entity_poly.pdbx_seq_one_letter_code
_entity_poly.pdbx_strand_id
1 'polypeptide(L)'
;MSFKPMDLDDKLIGKLDAFLETNSFVDLYSTYDWEEDTRENGFPDIFCLESRLNYSNQTTGITLSDVKSVAKWGLSRHQNRIEGIEIVLPAHSLQCKLGLPNQKLEGDPSIPLHILQKSITKGVGPTYLSKILRFGLPQEYGAIDTQCVRIFGLGDSGQHQWLVMSAKNDGYGWYIPKTQKAWPSAYSKWINILRYFASKLENNCPHPQRFVDAGLRKKGIWVCADVEMALFSYASQQLKPRLNK
;
A
#
# COMPACT_ATOMS: atom_id res chain seq x y z
N MET A 1 -4.33 15.47 -3.00
CA MET A 1 -3.59 15.08 -4.22
C MET A 1 -2.26 14.57 -3.76
N SER A 2 -1.79 13.49 -4.36
CA SER A 2 -0.50 12.91 -4.02
C SER A 2 0.65 13.81 -4.48
N PHE A 3 1.85 13.63 -3.95
CA PHE A 3 3.04 14.23 -4.52
C PHE A 3 3.28 13.75 -5.96
N LYS A 4 4.07 14.52 -6.72
CA LYS A 4 4.45 14.13 -8.10
C LYS A 4 5.31 12.86 -8.07
N PRO A 5 5.14 11.94 -9.03
CA PRO A 5 6.01 10.79 -9.14
C PRO A 5 7.45 11.23 -9.48
N MET A 6 8.43 10.59 -8.85
CA MET A 6 9.86 10.80 -9.09
C MET A 6 10.56 9.50 -9.49
N ASP A 7 11.72 9.62 -10.13
CA ASP A 7 12.65 8.50 -10.42
C ASP A 7 12.05 7.33 -11.21
N LEU A 8 11.15 7.63 -12.17
CA LEU A 8 10.63 6.67 -13.13
C LEU A 8 11.29 6.90 -14.49
N ASP A 9 11.97 5.88 -15.00
CA ASP A 9 12.58 5.92 -16.33
C ASP A 9 11.53 5.79 -17.46
N ASP A 10 11.82 6.33 -18.64
CA ASP A 10 10.89 6.35 -19.79
C ASP A 10 10.40 4.96 -20.20
N LYS A 11 11.26 3.95 -20.06
CA LYS A 11 10.91 2.56 -20.38
C LYS A 11 9.86 2.03 -19.41
N LEU A 12 9.99 2.33 -18.12
CA LEU A 12 8.96 2.00 -17.14
C LEU A 12 7.68 2.80 -17.40
N ILE A 13 7.78 4.11 -17.65
CA ILE A 13 6.60 4.95 -17.95
C ILE A 13 5.79 4.36 -19.11
N GLY A 14 6.43 3.99 -20.22
CA GLY A 14 5.74 3.37 -21.35
C GLY A 14 5.03 2.04 -20.99
N LYS A 15 5.59 1.26 -20.06
CA LYS A 15 4.91 0.06 -19.54
C LYS A 15 3.70 0.40 -18.68
N LEU A 16 3.78 1.45 -17.86
CA LEU A 16 2.67 1.90 -17.01
C LEU A 16 1.53 2.47 -17.86
N ASP A 17 1.84 3.24 -18.91
CA ASP A 17 0.85 3.77 -19.85
C ASP A 17 0.14 2.64 -20.60
N ALA A 18 0.89 1.67 -21.13
CA ALA A 18 0.29 0.50 -21.76
C ALA A 18 -0.60 -0.31 -20.79
N PHE A 19 -0.25 -0.34 -19.49
CA PHE A 19 -1.08 -0.96 -18.48
C PHE A 19 -2.39 -0.18 -18.24
N LEU A 20 -2.33 1.16 -18.19
CA LEU A 20 -3.50 2.03 -18.09
C LEU A 20 -4.46 1.85 -19.27
N GLU A 21 -3.94 1.76 -20.49
CA GLU A 21 -4.74 1.62 -21.71
C GLU A 21 -5.48 0.28 -21.80
N THR A 22 -4.92 -0.76 -21.19
CA THR A 22 -5.42 -2.13 -21.31
C THR A 22 -6.23 -2.60 -20.11
N ASN A 23 -6.31 -1.82 -19.04
CA ASN A 23 -6.98 -2.22 -17.79
C ASN A 23 -7.88 -1.11 -17.25
N SER A 24 -9.13 -1.47 -16.94
CA SER A 24 -10.06 -0.58 -16.24
C SER A 24 -9.76 -0.54 -14.75
N PHE A 25 -9.17 0.55 -14.27
CA PHE A 25 -8.88 0.73 -12.84
C PHE A 25 -10.15 0.80 -11.99
N VAL A 26 -11.24 1.36 -12.54
CA VAL A 26 -12.56 1.38 -11.89
C VAL A 26 -13.05 -0.04 -11.61
N ASP A 27 -12.95 -0.93 -12.61
CA ASP A 27 -13.36 -2.32 -12.44
C ASP A 27 -12.42 -3.07 -11.50
N LEU A 28 -11.10 -2.89 -11.66
CA LEU A 28 -10.12 -3.53 -10.79
C LEU A 28 -10.32 -3.14 -9.33
N TYR A 29 -10.50 -1.85 -9.03
CA TYR A 29 -10.82 -1.37 -7.69
C TYR A 29 -12.15 -1.95 -7.18
N SER A 30 -13.16 -2.02 -8.05
CA SER A 30 -14.48 -2.54 -7.68
C SER A 30 -14.47 -4.03 -7.38
N THR A 31 -13.53 -4.78 -7.95
CA THR A 31 -13.33 -6.21 -7.69
C THR A 31 -12.39 -6.50 -6.53
N TYR A 32 -11.95 -5.47 -5.79
CA TYR A 32 -11.16 -5.68 -4.58
C TYR A 32 -11.98 -6.45 -3.54
N ASP A 33 -11.37 -7.52 -3.04
CA ASP A 33 -11.98 -8.47 -2.14
C ASP A 33 -10.94 -8.94 -1.12
N TRP A 34 -11.16 -8.58 0.15
CA TRP A 34 -10.37 -9.00 1.29
C TRP A 34 -11.24 -9.10 2.54
N GLU A 35 -11.63 -10.32 2.93
CA GLU A 35 -12.55 -10.55 4.06
C GLU A 35 -13.83 -9.69 3.89
N GLU A 36 -14.17 -8.85 4.87
CA GLU A 36 -15.34 -7.98 4.82
C GLU A 36 -15.10 -6.68 4.01
N ASP A 37 -13.85 -6.40 3.61
CA ASP A 37 -13.49 -5.23 2.81
C ASP A 37 -13.76 -5.46 1.32
N THR A 38 -15.05 -5.35 0.98
CA THR A 38 -15.53 -5.31 -0.41
C THR A 38 -16.11 -3.95 -0.75
N ARG A 39 -16.27 -3.66 -2.05
CA ARG A 39 -16.90 -2.41 -2.50
C ARG A 39 -18.35 -2.32 -2.01
N GLU A 40 -19.07 -3.44 -2.03
CA GLU A 40 -20.47 -3.56 -1.64
C GLU A 40 -20.64 -3.26 -0.14
N ASN A 41 -19.74 -3.78 0.69
CA ASN A 41 -19.68 -3.46 2.13
C ASN A 41 -19.04 -2.09 2.42
N GLY A 42 -18.51 -1.46 1.37
CA GLY A 42 -17.86 -0.15 1.38
C GLY A 42 -16.50 -0.12 2.06
N PHE A 43 -15.82 -1.24 2.28
CA PHE A 43 -14.53 -1.39 2.98
C PHE A 43 -14.51 -1.02 4.49
N PRO A 44 -15.19 -1.78 5.38
CA PRO A 44 -15.41 -1.37 6.77
C PRO A 44 -14.15 -1.36 7.62
N ASP A 45 -13.30 -2.37 7.51
CA ASP A 45 -12.10 -2.45 8.33
C ASP A 45 -11.01 -1.50 7.80
N ILE A 46 -10.90 -1.35 6.48
CA ILE A 46 -10.05 -0.33 5.87
C ILE A 46 -10.46 1.06 6.35
N PHE A 47 -11.76 1.38 6.35
CA PHE A 47 -12.26 2.67 6.84
C PHE A 47 -11.84 2.90 8.29
N CYS A 48 -12.08 1.92 9.17
CA CYS A 48 -11.72 2.02 10.58
C CYS A 48 -10.21 2.18 10.79
N LEU A 49 -9.38 1.43 10.07
CA LEU A 49 -7.92 1.51 10.18
C LEU A 49 -7.37 2.83 9.67
N GLU A 50 -7.87 3.33 8.54
CA GLU A 50 -7.45 4.64 8.02
C GLU A 50 -7.83 5.77 8.98
N SER A 51 -9.07 5.80 9.48
CA SER A 51 -9.49 6.79 10.48
C SER A 51 -8.61 6.74 11.72
N ARG A 52 -8.37 5.52 12.25
CA ARG A 52 -7.57 5.32 13.46
C ARG A 52 -6.13 5.75 13.29
N LEU A 53 -5.43 5.27 12.25
CA LEU A 53 -4.01 5.57 12.08
C LEU A 53 -3.77 7.02 11.67
N ASN A 54 -4.69 7.65 10.94
CA ASN A 54 -4.67 9.08 10.68
C ASN A 54 -4.75 9.87 12.00
N TYR A 55 -5.71 9.54 12.86
CA TYR A 55 -5.86 10.17 14.18
C TYR A 55 -4.62 9.94 15.07
N SER A 56 -4.12 8.71 15.17
CA SER A 56 -2.90 8.40 15.93
C SER A 56 -1.72 9.22 15.43
N ASN A 57 -1.49 9.28 14.12
CA ASN A 57 -0.40 10.08 13.54
C ASN A 57 -0.54 11.59 13.85
N GLN A 58 -1.75 12.13 13.98
CA GLN A 58 -1.95 13.56 14.30
C GLN A 58 -1.89 13.91 15.78
N THR A 59 -1.92 12.93 16.68
CA THR A 59 -2.04 13.18 18.12
C THR A 59 -0.81 12.65 18.88
N THR A 60 -0.76 11.35 19.13
CA THR A 60 0.27 10.71 19.96
C THR A 60 1.40 10.07 19.15
N GLY A 61 1.18 9.82 17.86
CA GLY A 61 1.99 8.94 17.03
C GLY A 61 1.33 7.58 16.83
N ILE A 62 1.74 6.86 15.78
CA ILE A 62 1.28 5.49 15.50
C ILE A 62 1.90 4.56 16.55
N THR A 63 1.04 3.79 17.21
CA THR A 63 1.41 2.94 18.34
C THR A 63 1.66 1.49 17.94
N LEU A 64 2.28 0.71 18.81
CA LEU A 64 2.40 -0.74 18.65
C LEU A 64 1.01 -1.43 18.63
N SER A 65 0.02 -0.86 19.32
CA SER A 65 -1.38 -1.29 19.26
C SER A 65 -1.98 -1.12 17.86
N ASP A 66 -1.67 0.00 17.19
CA ASP A 66 -2.08 0.24 15.80
C ASP A 66 -1.45 -0.78 14.86
N VAL A 67 -0.15 -1.07 15.04
CA VAL A 67 0.56 -2.12 14.28
C VAL A 67 -0.11 -3.48 14.44
N LYS A 68 -0.46 -3.87 15.67
CA LYS A 68 -1.16 -5.13 15.95
C LYS A 68 -2.55 -5.16 15.30
N SER A 69 -3.25 -4.03 15.24
CA SER A 69 -4.56 -3.91 14.58
C SER A 69 -4.44 -4.11 13.07
N VAL A 70 -3.45 -3.49 12.43
CA VAL A 70 -3.12 -3.71 11.01
C VAL A 70 -2.72 -5.17 10.74
N ALA A 71 -1.92 -5.76 11.64
CA ALA A 71 -1.51 -7.15 11.53
C ALA A 71 -2.68 -8.13 11.65
N LYS A 72 -3.63 -7.85 12.54
CA LYS A 72 -4.87 -8.63 12.69
C LYS A 72 -5.71 -8.58 11.42
N TRP A 73 -5.95 -7.38 10.87
CA TRP A 73 -6.67 -7.20 9.61
C TRP A 73 -6.03 -7.95 8.44
N GLY A 74 -4.70 -7.87 8.32
CA GLY A 74 -3.98 -8.57 7.25
C GLY A 74 -3.81 -10.08 7.46
N LEU A 75 -4.37 -10.65 8.53
CA LEU A 75 -4.24 -12.06 8.91
C LEU A 75 -2.78 -12.50 9.11
N SER A 76 -2.00 -11.67 9.81
CA SER A 76 -0.60 -11.98 10.10
C SER A 76 -0.46 -13.21 10.98
N ARG A 77 0.21 -14.23 10.45
CA ARG A 77 0.57 -15.45 11.19
C ARG A 77 1.44 -15.19 12.41
N HIS A 78 2.10 -14.03 12.46
CA HIS A 78 3.00 -13.65 13.53
C HIS A 78 2.42 -12.54 14.43
N GLN A 79 1.10 -12.33 14.44
CA GLN A 79 0.45 -11.29 15.24
C GLN A 79 0.84 -11.31 16.73
N ASN A 80 1.02 -12.50 17.31
CA ASN A 80 1.40 -12.68 18.72
C ASN A 80 2.90 -12.48 18.98
N ARG A 81 3.71 -12.25 17.95
CA ARG A 81 5.17 -12.09 18.01
C ARG A 81 5.64 -10.68 17.64
N ILE A 82 4.70 -9.73 17.55
CA ILE A 82 5.00 -8.34 17.23
C ILE A 82 5.54 -7.66 18.49
N GLU A 83 6.80 -7.25 18.41
CA GLU A 83 7.54 -6.55 19.47
C GLU A 83 8.10 -5.23 18.91
N GLY A 84 8.16 -4.22 19.75
CA GLY A 84 8.64 -2.88 19.41
C GLY A 84 8.47 -1.91 20.57
N ILE A 85 8.85 -0.66 20.37
CA ILE A 85 8.53 0.43 21.30
C ILE A 85 7.04 0.82 21.19
N GLU A 86 6.50 1.46 22.24
CA GLU A 86 5.06 1.77 22.30
C GLU A 86 4.61 2.72 21.19
N ILE A 87 5.41 3.75 20.87
CA ILE A 87 5.16 4.67 19.76
C ILE A 87 6.13 4.30 18.63
N VAL A 88 5.64 3.57 17.63
CA VAL A 88 6.47 3.07 16.54
C VAL A 88 6.79 4.11 15.48
N LEU A 89 5.92 5.12 15.35
CA LEU A 89 6.11 6.27 14.49
C LEU A 89 5.64 7.53 15.22
N PRO A 90 6.53 8.51 15.49
CA PRO A 90 6.16 9.72 16.21
C PRO A 90 5.02 10.50 15.54
N ALA A 91 4.28 11.27 16.35
CA ALA A 91 3.26 12.18 15.83
C ALA A 91 3.83 13.09 14.73
N HIS A 92 3.00 13.36 13.73
CA HIS A 92 3.29 14.19 12.57
C HIS A 92 4.44 13.69 11.67
N SER A 93 4.80 12.40 11.78
CA SER A 93 5.77 11.80 10.86
C SER A 93 5.21 11.69 9.44
N LEU A 94 3.90 11.44 9.29
CA LEU A 94 3.25 11.33 7.97
C LEU A 94 2.56 12.62 7.51
N GLN A 95 2.02 13.40 8.44
CA GLN A 95 1.28 14.64 8.15
C GLN A 95 1.81 15.77 9.02
N CYS A 96 1.84 17.00 8.50
CA CYS A 96 2.10 18.16 9.35
C CYS A 96 0.90 18.47 10.25
N LYS A 97 1.05 19.45 11.15
CA LYS A 97 -0.03 19.90 12.06
C LYS A 97 -1.28 20.42 11.34
N LEU A 98 -1.18 20.76 10.06
CA LEU A 98 -2.31 21.19 9.22
C LEU A 98 -3.04 20.01 8.56
N GLY A 99 -2.69 18.76 8.87
CA GLY A 99 -3.28 17.56 8.27
C GLY A 99 -2.82 17.28 6.83
N LEU A 100 -1.94 18.10 6.26
CA LEU A 100 -1.36 17.88 4.94
C LEU A 100 -0.19 16.88 5.00
N PRO A 101 0.08 16.10 3.94
CA PRO A 101 1.27 15.24 3.87
C PRO A 101 2.55 16.01 4.25
N ASN A 102 3.42 15.36 5.00
CA ASN A 102 4.71 15.94 5.37
C ASN A 102 5.57 16.12 4.11
N GLN A 103 5.99 17.35 3.82
CA GLN A 103 6.74 17.72 2.60
C GLN A 103 8.06 16.94 2.43
N LYS A 104 8.67 16.45 3.52
CA LYS A 104 9.87 15.61 3.44
C LYS A 104 9.63 14.30 2.66
N LEU A 105 8.38 13.85 2.57
CA LEU A 105 7.98 12.61 1.89
C LEU A 105 7.85 12.75 0.38
N GLU A 106 7.89 13.97 -0.16
CA GLU A 106 7.91 14.20 -1.60
C GLU A 106 9.19 13.61 -2.19
N GLY A 107 10.34 14.03 -1.67
CA GLY A 107 11.65 13.60 -2.15
C GLY A 107 12.09 12.21 -1.67
N ASP A 108 11.63 11.78 -0.50
CA ASP A 108 11.98 10.45 0.02
C ASP A 108 10.81 9.80 0.79
N PRO A 109 9.99 8.97 0.11
CA PRO A 109 8.89 8.27 0.76
C PRO A 109 9.36 7.14 1.72
N SER A 110 10.66 6.81 1.78
CA SER A 110 11.18 5.76 2.68
C SER A 110 11.42 6.23 4.12
N ILE A 111 11.43 7.54 4.38
CA ILE A 111 11.73 8.10 5.71
C ILE A 111 10.88 7.44 6.82
N PRO A 112 9.54 7.34 6.72
CA PRO A 112 8.73 6.71 7.76
C PRO A 112 8.97 5.22 7.88
N LEU A 113 9.30 4.55 6.77
CA LEU A 113 9.60 3.13 6.74
C LEU A 113 10.87 2.83 7.56
N HIS A 114 11.91 3.65 7.42
CA HIS A 114 13.14 3.52 8.20
C HIS A 114 12.91 3.71 9.71
N ILE A 115 11.99 4.60 10.09
CA ILE A 115 11.61 4.77 11.50
C ILE A 115 10.90 3.50 11.98
N LEU A 116 9.89 3.02 11.25
CA LEU A 116 9.17 1.78 11.60
C LEU A 116 10.10 0.57 11.73
N GLN A 117 11.10 0.42 10.84
CA GLN A 117 12.08 -0.67 10.89
C GLN A 117 12.97 -0.63 12.14
N LYS A 118 13.24 0.56 12.68
CA LYS A 118 14.01 0.72 13.93
C LYS A 118 13.13 0.50 15.16
N SER A 119 11.88 0.94 15.10
CA SER A 119 10.95 0.90 16.23
C SER A 119 10.30 -0.47 16.45
N ILE A 120 10.12 -1.26 15.38
CA ILE A 120 9.49 -2.60 15.43
C ILE A 120 10.59 -3.65 15.29
N THR A 121 10.88 -4.35 16.38
CA THR A 121 12.02 -5.27 16.47
C THR A 121 11.69 -6.67 15.98
N LYS A 122 10.43 -7.13 16.06
CA LYS A 122 10.01 -8.48 15.62
C LYS A 122 8.60 -8.52 15.03
N GLY A 123 8.30 -9.61 14.32
CA GLY A 123 6.93 -9.99 13.91
C GLY A 123 6.36 -9.28 12.68
N VAL A 124 6.99 -8.23 12.17
CA VAL A 124 6.46 -7.43 11.05
C VAL A 124 7.41 -7.44 9.86
N GLY A 125 6.97 -7.98 8.71
CA GLY A 125 7.70 -8.00 7.44
C GLY A 125 7.46 -6.78 6.54
N PRO A 126 8.12 -6.71 5.37
CA PRO A 126 7.94 -5.61 4.40
C PRO A 126 6.48 -5.31 4.06
N THR A 127 5.67 -6.35 3.85
CA THR A 127 4.22 -6.20 3.59
C THR A 127 3.52 -5.47 4.73
N TYR A 128 3.71 -5.88 5.97
CA TYR A 128 3.02 -5.21 7.10
C TYR A 128 3.59 -3.82 7.40
N LEU A 129 4.90 -3.62 7.21
CA LEU A 129 5.50 -2.29 7.29
C LEU A 129 4.86 -1.32 6.28
N SER A 130 4.64 -1.77 5.04
CA SER A 130 3.96 -0.98 4.02
C SER A 130 2.47 -0.75 4.32
N LYS A 131 1.76 -1.75 4.86
CA LYS A 131 0.35 -1.64 5.26
C LYS A 131 0.15 -0.56 6.33
N ILE A 132 1.05 -0.46 7.32
CA ILE A 132 1.01 0.59 8.35
C ILE A 132 1.05 1.98 7.70
N LEU A 133 1.95 2.19 6.74
CA LEU A 133 2.05 3.48 6.03
C LEU A 133 0.82 3.75 5.14
N ARG A 134 0.34 2.73 4.42
CA ARG A 134 -0.87 2.80 3.59
C ARG A 134 -2.10 3.23 4.39
N PHE A 135 -2.28 2.70 5.60
CA PHE A 135 -3.38 3.12 6.47
C PHE A 135 -3.15 4.48 7.13
N GLY A 136 -1.90 4.83 7.47
CA GLY A 136 -1.58 6.11 8.11
C GLY A 136 -1.65 7.32 7.19
N LEU A 137 -1.42 7.15 5.87
CA LEU A 137 -1.44 8.23 4.89
C LEU A 137 -1.83 7.70 3.50
N PRO A 138 -3.11 7.31 3.30
CA PRO A 138 -3.57 6.65 2.07
C PRO A 138 -3.42 7.51 0.82
N GLN A 139 -3.38 8.84 0.96
CA GLN A 139 -3.11 9.73 -0.17
C GLN A 139 -1.72 9.56 -0.80
N GLU A 140 -0.73 9.10 -0.03
CA GLU A 140 0.66 8.97 -0.48
C GLU A 140 1.14 7.52 -0.55
N TYR A 141 0.61 6.64 0.29
CA TYR A 141 1.11 5.27 0.42
C TYR A 141 0.09 4.23 -0.01
N GLY A 142 0.56 3.22 -0.73
CA GLY A 142 -0.12 1.94 -0.92
C GLY A 142 0.73 0.81 -0.34
N ALA A 143 0.09 -0.30 0.05
CA ALA A 143 0.81 -1.46 0.56
C ALA A 143 1.57 -2.18 -0.57
N ILE A 144 2.56 -2.98 -0.22
CA ILE A 144 3.21 -3.91 -1.16
C ILE A 144 3.03 -5.35 -0.66
N ASP A 145 2.03 -6.02 -1.21
CA ASP A 145 1.75 -7.42 -0.92
C ASP A 145 2.63 -8.36 -1.76
N THR A 146 2.86 -9.56 -1.24
CA THR A 146 3.52 -10.65 -1.95
C THR A 146 2.91 -10.92 -3.32
N GLN A 147 1.59 -10.80 -3.48
CA GLN A 147 0.92 -10.96 -4.77
C GLN A 147 1.36 -9.90 -5.78
N CYS A 148 1.41 -8.63 -5.36
CA CYS A 148 1.92 -7.54 -6.18
C CYS A 148 3.39 -7.76 -6.56
N VAL A 149 4.23 -8.25 -5.64
CA VAL A 149 5.64 -8.55 -5.95
C VAL A 149 5.79 -9.71 -6.92
N ARG A 150 4.92 -10.73 -6.84
CA ARG A 150 4.95 -11.86 -7.78
C ARG A 150 4.59 -11.44 -9.21
N ILE A 151 3.68 -10.48 -9.37
CA ILE A 151 3.21 -10.03 -10.69
C ILE A 151 4.03 -8.86 -11.24
N PHE A 152 4.29 -7.84 -10.42
CA PHE A 152 4.97 -6.61 -10.84
C PHE A 152 6.47 -6.58 -10.49
N GLY A 153 6.96 -7.53 -9.70
CA GLY A 153 8.38 -7.68 -9.38
C GLY A 153 9.11 -8.67 -10.30
N LEU A 154 10.17 -9.28 -9.78
CA LEU A 154 10.95 -10.35 -10.44
C LEU A 154 10.31 -11.74 -10.23
N GLY A 155 9.00 -11.79 -10.00
CA GLY A 155 8.28 -13.03 -9.69
C GLY A 155 7.80 -13.79 -10.91
N ASP A 156 6.75 -14.58 -10.69
CA ASP A 156 6.29 -15.72 -11.49
C ASP A 156 6.08 -15.45 -12.99
N SER A 157 5.60 -14.27 -13.38
CA SER A 157 5.29 -13.99 -14.79
C SER A 157 6.46 -13.40 -15.57
N GLY A 158 7.38 -12.70 -14.91
CA GLY A 158 8.41 -11.87 -15.55
C GLY A 158 7.88 -10.80 -16.52
N GLN A 159 6.56 -10.65 -16.68
CA GLN A 159 5.94 -9.88 -17.75
C GLN A 159 6.06 -8.37 -17.50
N HIS A 160 5.80 -7.95 -16.26
CA HIS A 160 5.79 -6.53 -15.89
C HIS A 160 7.18 -6.05 -15.47
N GLN A 161 7.76 -6.68 -14.43
CA GLN A 161 9.09 -6.36 -13.89
C GLN A 161 9.27 -4.85 -13.63
N TRP A 162 8.28 -4.21 -13.02
CA TRP A 162 8.35 -2.81 -12.62
C TRP A 162 9.31 -2.60 -11.44
N LEU A 163 9.47 -3.65 -10.62
CA LEU A 163 10.28 -3.64 -9.40
C LEU A 163 11.37 -4.70 -9.44
N VAL A 164 12.57 -4.35 -8.99
CA VAL A 164 13.68 -5.28 -8.79
C VAL A 164 13.55 -5.95 -7.41
N MET A 165 12.41 -6.59 -7.15
CA MET A 165 12.09 -7.20 -5.86
C MET A 165 11.40 -8.54 -6.09
N SER A 166 11.67 -9.53 -5.22
CA SER A 166 11.04 -10.86 -5.32
C SER A 166 10.37 -11.26 -4.01
N ALA A 167 9.30 -12.05 -4.14
CA ALA A 167 8.71 -12.80 -3.05
C ALA A 167 9.30 -14.22 -3.05
N LYS A 168 9.41 -14.83 -1.88
CA LYS A 168 9.85 -16.21 -1.69
C LYS A 168 8.74 -17.01 -1.03
N ASN A 169 8.76 -18.31 -1.25
CA ASN A 169 7.89 -19.26 -0.57
C ASN A 169 8.76 -20.18 0.29
N ASP A 170 8.45 -20.28 1.58
CA ASP A 170 9.17 -21.14 2.55
C ASP A 170 8.46 -22.49 2.79
N GLY A 171 7.45 -22.82 1.97
CA GLY A 171 6.61 -24.00 2.13
C GLY A 171 5.39 -23.76 3.03
N TYR A 172 5.39 -22.69 3.83
CA TYR A 172 4.24 -22.30 4.63
C TYR A 172 3.49 -21.16 3.97
N GLY A 173 4.17 -20.24 3.28
CA GLY A 173 3.52 -19.17 2.56
C GLY A 173 4.49 -18.25 1.83
N TRP A 174 3.92 -17.32 1.06
CA TRP A 174 4.70 -16.30 0.40
C TRP A 174 5.10 -15.19 1.37
N TYR A 175 6.33 -14.69 1.24
CA TYR A 175 6.83 -13.56 2.00
C TYR A 175 7.81 -12.73 1.17
N ILE A 176 7.99 -11.46 1.53
CA ILE A 176 9.01 -10.58 0.97
C ILE A 176 10.22 -10.61 1.92
N PRO A 177 11.39 -11.11 1.51
CA PRO A 177 12.58 -11.12 2.36
C PRO A 177 13.01 -9.70 2.74
N LYS A 178 13.18 -9.43 4.04
CA LYS A 178 13.73 -8.14 4.54
C LYS A 178 15.19 -7.90 4.15
N THR A 179 15.92 -9.00 3.93
CA THR A 179 17.37 -9.00 3.69
C THR A 179 17.73 -8.81 2.21
N GLN A 180 16.75 -8.75 1.32
CA GLN A 180 17.05 -8.53 -0.09
C GLN A 180 17.56 -7.10 -0.31
N LYS A 181 18.60 -6.96 -1.13
CA LYS A 181 19.30 -5.68 -1.38
C LYS A 181 18.36 -4.56 -1.85
N ALA A 182 17.30 -4.91 -2.57
CA ALA A 182 16.35 -3.95 -3.11
C ALA A 182 15.39 -3.37 -2.06
N TRP A 183 15.30 -3.95 -0.87
CA TRP A 183 14.48 -3.39 0.20
C TRP A 183 15.32 -2.41 1.05
N PRO A 184 14.87 -1.16 1.29
CA PRO A 184 13.53 -0.61 1.00
C PRO A 184 13.40 0.21 -0.30
N SER A 185 14.46 0.40 -1.10
CA SER A 185 14.43 1.29 -2.27
C SER A 185 13.39 0.90 -3.32
N ALA A 186 13.12 -0.39 -3.52
CA ALA A 186 12.06 -0.88 -4.39
C ALA A 186 10.66 -0.46 -3.91
N TYR A 187 10.46 -0.27 -2.60
CA TYR A 187 9.21 0.26 -2.07
C TYR A 187 9.06 1.76 -2.36
N SER A 188 10.14 2.54 -2.29
CA SER A 188 10.08 3.94 -2.74
C SER A 188 9.68 4.04 -4.21
N LYS A 189 10.24 3.17 -5.07
CA LYS A 189 9.86 3.07 -6.48
C LYS A 189 8.39 2.66 -6.65
N TRP A 190 7.91 1.71 -5.85
CA TRP A 190 6.49 1.33 -5.82
C TRP A 190 5.58 2.52 -5.50
N ILE A 191 5.91 3.33 -4.49
CA ILE A 191 5.13 4.54 -4.17
C ILE A 191 5.10 5.52 -5.35
N ASN A 192 6.23 5.73 -6.04
CA ASN A 192 6.24 6.61 -7.22
C ASN A 192 5.43 6.04 -8.40
N ILE A 193 5.38 4.72 -8.58
CA ILE A 193 4.47 4.07 -9.55
C ILE A 193 3.01 4.37 -9.18
N LEU A 194 2.63 4.25 -7.91
CA LEU A 194 1.27 4.54 -7.46
C LEU A 194 0.89 6.01 -7.67
N ARG A 195 1.81 6.94 -7.34
CA ARG A 195 1.66 8.38 -7.61
C ARG A 195 1.47 8.65 -9.10
N TYR A 196 2.22 7.94 -9.95
CA TYR A 196 2.10 8.06 -11.40
C TYR A 196 0.70 7.71 -11.87
N PHE A 197 0.20 6.52 -11.54
CA PHE A 197 -1.17 6.11 -11.89
C PHE A 197 -2.21 7.08 -11.33
N ALA A 198 -2.12 7.44 -10.05
CA ALA A 198 -3.06 8.38 -9.42
C ALA A 198 -3.09 9.75 -10.14
N SER A 199 -1.97 10.20 -10.70
CA SER A 199 -1.89 11.46 -11.45
C SER A 199 -2.43 11.39 -12.89
N LYS A 200 -2.57 10.18 -13.44
CA LYS A 200 -2.96 9.93 -14.83
C LYS A 200 -4.40 9.48 -14.97
N LEU A 201 -4.94 8.83 -13.94
CA LEU A 201 -6.32 8.38 -13.93
C LEU A 201 -7.30 9.55 -13.90
N GLU A 202 -8.40 9.41 -14.63
CA GLU A 202 -9.51 10.36 -14.61
C GLU A 202 -10.17 10.41 -13.23
N ASN A 203 -10.89 11.51 -12.95
CA ASN A 203 -11.56 11.71 -11.67
C ASN A 203 -12.87 10.88 -11.54
N ASN A 204 -12.73 9.56 -11.61
CA ASN A 204 -13.83 8.59 -11.64
C ASN A 204 -13.67 7.45 -10.61
N CYS A 205 -12.80 7.60 -9.60
CA CYS A 205 -12.63 6.58 -8.56
C CYS A 205 -13.96 6.31 -7.82
N PRO A 206 -14.46 5.05 -7.79
CA PRO A 206 -15.79 4.73 -7.28
C PRO A 206 -15.80 4.54 -5.76
N HIS A 207 -15.36 5.57 -5.02
CA HIS A 207 -15.30 5.50 -3.55
C HIS A 207 -16.66 5.24 -2.91
N PRO A 208 -16.72 4.41 -1.86
CA PRO A 208 -17.90 4.35 -1.00
C PRO A 208 -18.16 5.71 -0.35
N GLN A 209 -19.43 6.12 -0.30
CA GLN A 209 -19.83 7.47 0.14
C GLN A 209 -19.30 7.82 1.54
N ARG A 210 -19.24 6.85 2.45
CA ARG A 210 -18.72 7.06 3.82
C ARG A 210 -17.28 7.57 3.88
N PHE A 211 -16.41 7.20 2.93
CA PHE A 211 -15.04 7.71 2.89
C PHE A 211 -15.01 9.19 2.51
N VAL A 212 -15.92 9.59 1.62
CA VAL A 212 -16.08 10.99 1.20
C VAL A 212 -16.66 11.80 2.36
N ASP A 213 -17.70 11.31 3.01
CA ASP A 213 -18.36 11.98 4.13
C ASP A 213 -17.43 12.18 5.33
N ALA A 214 -16.56 11.21 5.61
CA ALA A 214 -15.56 11.29 6.67
C ALA A 214 -14.30 12.10 6.27
N GLY A 215 -14.22 12.61 5.04
CA GLY A 215 -13.07 13.36 4.55
C GLY A 215 -11.80 12.53 4.31
N LEU A 216 -11.90 11.20 4.34
CA LEU A 216 -10.78 10.28 4.04
C LEU A 216 -10.47 10.20 2.54
N ARG A 217 -11.45 10.53 1.69
CA ARG A 217 -11.31 10.61 0.24
C ARG A 217 -11.97 11.87 -0.30
N LYS A 218 -11.49 12.34 -1.45
CA LYS A 218 -12.21 13.32 -2.28
C LYS A 218 -12.93 12.55 -3.38
N LYS A 219 -14.22 12.82 -3.57
CA LYS A 219 -15.08 12.11 -4.54
C LYS A 219 -14.42 12.02 -5.92
N GLY A 220 -14.27 10.81 -6.44
CA GLY A 220 -13.73 10.54 -7.77
C GLY A 220 -12.21 10.63 -7.88
N ILE A 221 -11.50 11.17 -6.89
CA ILE A 221 -10.05 11.40 -6.99
C ILE A 221 -9.27 10.17 -6.56
N TRP A 222 -8.54 9.56 -7.47
CA TRP A 222 -7.65 8.44 -7.16
C TRP A 222 -6.54 8.86 -6.19
N VAL A 223 -6.27 8.01 -5.20
CA VAL A 223 -5.07 8.10 -4.37
C VAL A 223 -4.24 6.81 -4.40
N CYS A 224 -3.01 6.86 -3.91
CA CYS A 224 -2.08 5.73 -3.91
C CYS A 224 -2.70 4.45 -3.31
N ALA A 225 -3.44 4.55 -2.20
CA ALA A 225 -4.11 3.40 -1.61
C ALA A 225 -5.19 2.78 -2.53
N ASP A 226 -5.93 3.60 -3.28
CA ASP A 226 -6.98 3.10 -4.19
C ASP A 226 -6.36 2.44 -5.43
N VAL A 227 -5.31 3.05 -5.97
CA VAL A 227 -4.50 2.47 -7.07
C VAL A 227 -3.90 1.13 -6.63
N GLU A 228 -3.39 1.06 -5.40
CA GLU A 228 -2.84 -0.18 -4.85
C GLU A 228 -3.90 -1.28 -4.73
N MET A 229 -5.10 -0.96 -4.26
CA MET A 229 -6.21 -1.91 -4.23
C MET A 229 -6.57 -2.43 -5.64
N ALA A 230 -6.57 -1.57 -6.66
CA ALA A 230 -6.78 -1.98 -8.04
C ALA A 230 -5.67 -2.93 -8.53
N LEU A 231 -4.40 -2.58 -8.29
CA LEU A 231 -3.26 -3.41 -8.69
C LEU A 231 -3.20 -4.74 -7.92
N PHE A 232 -3.59 -4.75 -6.64
CA PHE A 232 -3.72 -5.98 -5.85
C PHE A 232 -4.79 -6.90 -6.43
N SER A 233 -5.93 -6.34 -6.84
CA SER A 233 -7.02 -7.11 -7.46
C SER A 233 -6.58 -7.73 -8.78
N TYR A 234 -5.90 -6.94 -9.63
CA TYR A 234 -5.26 -7.45 -10.84
C TYR A 234 -4.31 -8.62 -10.52
N ALA A 235 -3.39 -8.41 -9.57
CA ALA A 235 -2.41 -9.43 -9.23
C ALA A 235 -3.06 -10.71 -8.71
N SER A 236 -4.09 -10.58 -7.87
CA SER A 236 -4.87 -11.70 -7.35
C SER A 236 -5.56 -12.48 -8.46
N GLN A 237 -6.14 -11.80 -9.45
CA GLN A 237 -6.77 -12.45 -10.61
C GLN A 237 -5.76 -13.20 -11.48
N GLN A 238 -4.56 -12.65 -11.68
CA GLN A 238 -3.50 -13.33 -12.46
C GLN A 238 -2.90 -14.55 -11.74
N LEU A 239 -2.93 -14.56 -10.40
CA LEU A 239 -2.38 -15.65 -9.58
C LEU A 239 -3.38 -16.76 -9.26
N LYS A 240 -4.68 -16.56 -9.49
CA LYS A 240 -5.67 -17.63 -9.37
C LYS A 240 -5.33 -18.74 -10.39
N PRO A 241 -5.41 -20.03 -10.01
CA PRO A 241 -5.25 -21.10 -10.98
C PRO A 241 -6.27 -20.89 -12.10
N ARG A 242 -5.81 -20.84 -13.36
CA ARG A 242 -6.72 -20.96 -14.49
C ARG A 242 -7.36 -22.33 -14.36
N LEU A 243 -8.60 -22.39 -13.89
CA LEU A 243 -9.42 -23.57 -14.06
C LEU A 243 -9.52 -23.76 -15.57
N ASN A 244 -8.80 -24.75 -16.08
CA ASN A 244 -8.86 -25.13 -17.48
C ASN A 244 -10.34 -25.40 -17.81
N LYS A 245 -10.90 -24.59 -18.72
CA LYS A 245 -12.13 -24.95 -19.43
C LYS A 245 -11.80 -26.01 -20.47
#